data_AF-F4W9T0-F1
#
_entry.id   AF-F4W9T0-F1
#
_cell.length_a   1.000
_cell.length_b   1.000
_cell.length_c   1.000
_cell.angle_alpha   90.00
_cell.angle_beta   90.00
_cell.angle_gamma   90.00
#
_symmetry.space_group_name_H-M   'P 1'
#
loop_
_entity.id
_entity.type
_entity.pdbx_description
1 polymer ?
#
loop_
_entity_poly.entity_id
_entity_poly.type
_entity_poly.pdbx_seq_one_letter_code
_entity_poly.pdbx_strand_id
1 'polypeptide(L)' 'MERDKLFFRCVLLHYFDLKKSAAETYRLLAEIYGESALSETVCRDWFRRFKSGDCDVHDKQRTGQPKKFEDEQLQALLE' A
#
# COMPACT_ATOMS: atom_id res chain seq x y z
N MET A 1 -6.22 8.21 -16.87
CA MET A 1 -4.89 7.90 -16.30
C MET A 1 -5.11 7.34 -14.91
N GLU A 2 -5.04 6.02 -14.78
CA GLU A 2 -5.08 5.38 -13.46
C GLU A 2 -3.73 5.67 -12.78
N ARG A 3 -3.74 6.30 -11.61
CA ARG A 3 -2.49 6.56 -10.87
C ARG A 3 -2.18 5.36 -9.99
N ASP A 4 -0.96 4.85 -10.11
CA ASP A 4 -0.48 3.68 -9.38
C ASP A 4 -0.65 3.82 -7.86
N LYS A 5 -0.91 2.71 -7.18
CA LYS A 5 -1.00 2.66 -5.70
C LYS A 5 0.26 3.22 -5.04
N LEU A 6 1.43 2.99 -5.66
CA LEU A 6 2.70 3.52 -5.21
C LEU A 6 2.72 5.05 -5.23
N PHE A 7 2.12 5.69 -6.23
CA PHE A 7 2.04 7.15 -6.31
C PHE A 7 1.39 7.72 -5.04
N PHE A 8 0.23 7.21 -4.66
CA PHE A 8 -0.45 7.74 -3.47
C PHE A 8 0.32 7.44 -2.19
N ARG A 9 0.98 6.29 -2.07
CA ARG A 9 1.83 5.97 -0.90
C ARG A 9 3.02 6.94 -0.77
N CYS A 10 3.69 7.26 -1.88
CA CYS A 10 4.74 8.27 -1.91
C CYS A 10 4.22 9.65 -1.49
N VAL A 11 3.04 10.04 -1.99
CA VAL A 11 2.42 11.32 -1.61
C VAL A 11 2.05 11.34 -0.12
N LEU A 12 1.53 10.24 0.42
CA LEU A 12 1.25 10.13 1.86
C LEU A 12 2.54 10.27 2.69
N LEU A 13 3.62 9.62 2.28
CA LEU A 13 4.92 9.73 2.95
C LEU A 13 5.45 11.17 2.92
N HIS A 14 5.36 11.84 1.77
CA HIS A 14 5.75 13.25 1.64
C HIS A 14 4.98 14.16 2.63
N TYR A 15 3.66 14.02 2.73
CA TYR A 15 2.88 14.82 3.69
C TYR A 15 3.13 14.43 5.15
N PHE A 16 3.45 13.17 5.41
CA PHE A 16 3.88 12.73 6.74
C PHE A 16 5.21 13.39 7.15
N ASP A 17 6.17 13.48 6.23
CA ASP A 17 7.45 14.16 6.46
C ASP A 17 7.25 15.67 6.72
N LEU A 18 6.28 16.28 6.04
CA LEU A 18 5.82 17.65 6.28
C LEU A 18 5.02 17.83 7.60
N LYS A 19 4.98 16.81 8.45
CA LYS A 19 4.28 16.81 9.76
C LYS A 19 2.78 17.10 9.67
N LYS A 20 2.16 16.82 8.53
CA LYS A 20 0.70 16.86 8.40
C LYS A 20 0.08 15.67 9.13
N SER A 21 -1.18 15.81 9.52
CA SER A 21 -1.98 14.71 10.03
C SER A 21 -2.63 13.92 8.88
N ALA A 22 -2.95 12.64 9.13
CA ALA A 22 -3.65 11.81 8.15
C ALA A 22 -4.98 12.43 7.68
N ALA A 23 -5.68 13.13 8.59
CA ALA A 23 -6.94 13.79 8.27
C ALA A 23 -6.74 14.99 7.33
N GLU A 24 -5.73 15.83 7.57
CA GLU A 24 -5.37 16.94 6.67
C GLU A 24 -4.95 16.40 5.30
N THR A 25 -4.09 15.39 5.27
CA THR A 25 -3.63 14.77 4.03
C THR A 25 -4.78 14.14 3.24
N TYR A 26 -5.70 13.45 3.91
CA TYR A 26 -6.89 12.90 3.25
C TYR A 26 -7.75 13.99 2.60
N ARG A 27 -8.05 15.08 3.31
CA ARG A 27 -8.83 16.20 2.76
C ARG A 27 -8.16 16.80 1.53
N LEU A 28 -6.84 17.00 1.59
CA LEU A 28 -6.06 17.54 0.48
C LEU A 28 -6.05 16.58 -0.72
N LEU A 29 -5.89 15.28 -0.49
CA LEU A 29 -5.97 14.28 -1.55
C LEU A 29 -7.37 14.23 -2.17
N ALA A 30 -8.42 14.29 -1.37
CA ALA A 30 -9.80 14.32 -1.85
C ALA A 30 -10.10 15.59 -2.67
N GLU A 31 -9.54 16.74 -2.29
CA GLU A 31 -9.69 18.00 -3.04
C GLU A 31 -8.97 17.95 -4.39
N ILE A 32 -7.72 17.48 -4.43
CA ILE A 32 -6.91 17.46 -5.66
C ILE A 32 -7.36 16.35 -6.61
N TYR A 33 -7.79 15.20 -6.06
CA TYR A 33 -7.96 13.96 -6.84
C TYR A 33 -9.38 13.42 -6.84
N GLY A 34 -10.30 13.99 -6.05
CA GLY A 34 -11.70 13.60 -6.01
C GLY A 34 -11.88 12.10 -5.71
N GLU A 35 -12.75 11.45 -6.48
CA GLU A 35 -13.08 10.03 -6.36
C GLU A 35 -11.89 9.09 -6.64
N SER A 36 -10.85 9.59 -7.31
CA SER A 36 -9.62 8.80 -7.55
C SER A 36 -8.69 8.75 -6.35
N ALA A 37 -8.99 9.50 -5.27
CA ALA A 37 -8.19 9.51 -4.06
C ALA A 37 -8.30 8.22 -3.24
N LEU A 38 -7.30 7.99 -2.39
CA LEU A 38 -7.38 6.94 -1.37
C LEU A 38 -8.52 7.20 -0.39
N SER A 39 -9.12 6.14 0.15
CA SER A 39 -10.04 6.25 1.27
C SER A 39 -9.33 6.75 2.53
N GLU A 40 -10.10 7.38 3.44
CA GLU A 40 -9.56 7.88 4.71
C GLU A 40 -8.91 6.74 5.53
N THR A 41 -9.51 5.55 5.51
CA THR A 41 -8.98 4.37 6.21
C THR A 41 -7.58 4.02 5.71
N VAL A 42 -7.36 3.98 4.39
CA VAL A 42 -6.04 3.67 3.81
C VAL A 42 -5.02 4.75 4.18
N CYS A 43 -5.41 6.03 4.14
CA CYS A 43 -4.55 7.13 4.60
C CYS A 43 -4.11 6.92 6.06
N ARG A 44 -5.06 6.64 6.96
CA ARG A 44 -4.80 6.42 8.39
C ARG A 44 -3.89 5.22 8.65
N ASP A 45 -4.09 4.12 7.94
CA ASP A 45 -3.28 2.91 8.09
C ASP A 45 -1.82 3.14 7.66
N TRP A 46 -1.59 3.84 6.55
CA TRP A 46 -0.25 4.23 6.13
C TRP A 46 0.42 5.18 7.11
N PHE A 47 -0.31 6.18 7.61
CA PHE A 47 0.23 7.07 8.64
C PHE A 47 0.59 6.32 9.94
N ARG A 48 -0.16 5.27 10.30
CA ARG A 48 0.19 4.40 11.42
C ARG A 48 1.51 3.66 11.18
N ARG A 49 1.72 3.13 9.96
CA ARG A 49 2.98 2.48 9.55
C ARG A 49 4.17 3.44 9.58
N PHE A 50 4.01 4.65 9.05
CA PHE A 50 5.07 5.66 9.06
C PHE A 50 5.44 6.05 10.50
N LYS A 51 4.46 6.16 11.40
CA LYS A 51 4.72 6.38 12.84
C LYS A 51 5.48 5.25 13.52
N SER A 52 5.35 4.01 13.04
CA SER A 52 6.17 2.89 13.53
C SER A 52 7.56 2.82 12.89
N GLY A 53 7.93 3.80 12.05
CA GLY A 53 9.23 3.85 11.36
C GLY A 53 9.29 3.03 10.06
N ASP A 54 8.18 2.45 9.62
CA ASP A 54 8.11 1.69 8.37
C ASP A 54 7.70 2.62 7.23
N CYS A 55 8.69 3.26 6.59
CA CYS A 55 8.52 4.20 5.48
C CYS A 55 8.66 3.56 4.10
N ASP A 56 8.75 2.22 4.02
CA ASP A 56 8.79 1.53 2.73
C ASP A 56 7.39 1.58 2.07
N VAL A 57 7.32 2.24 0.92
CA VAL A 57 6.10 2.41 0.13
C VAL A 57 5.81 1.21 -0.76
N HIS A 58 6.79 0.34 -0.98
CA HIS A 58 6.62 -0.88 -1.76
C HIS A 58 5.85 -1.94 -0.98
N ASP A 59 5.11 -2.77 -1.71
CA ASP A 59 4.52 -3.95 -1.08
C ASP A 59 5.65 -4.93 -0.74
N LYS A 60 5.77 -5.25 0.55
CA LYS A 60 6.67 -6.32 1.00
C LYS A 60 6.23 -7.62 0.36
N GLN A 61 7.19 -8.45 -0.04
CA GLN A 61 6.89 -9.81 -0.51
C GLN A 61 6.02 -10.49 0.53
N ARG A 62 4.79 -10.83 0.14
CA ARG A 62 3.94 -11.66 0.97
C ARG A 62 4.58 -13.03 0.99
N THR A 63 5.09 -13.45 2.14
CA THR A 63 5.34 -14.86 2.42
C THR A 63 3.98 -15.55 2.39
N GLY A 64 3.56 -15.97 1.19
CA GLY A 64 2.37 -16.77 1.02
C GLY A 64 2.48 -18.08 1.79
N GLN A 65 1.37 -18.80 1.86
CA GLN A 65 1.40 -20.17 2.34
C GLN A 65 2.44 -20.95 1.51
N PRO A 66 3.40 -21.65 2.14
CA PRO A 66 4.37 -22.43 1.38
C PRO A 66 3.63 -23.39 0.45
N LYS A 67 4.10 -23.50 -0.80
CA LYS A 67 3.58 -24.48 -1.75
C LYS A 67 3.63 -25.84 -1.06
N LYS A 68 2.46 -26.47 -0.86
CA LYS A 68 2.37 -27.78 -0.22
C LYS A 68 2.93 -28.89 -1.11
N PHE A 69 3.06 -28.61 -2.39
CA PHE A 69 3.54 -29.53 -3.41
C PHE A 69 4.39 -28.75 -4.40
N GLU A 70 5.53 -29.32 -4.77
CA GLU A 70 6.36 -28.83 -5.87
C GLU A 70 5.68 -29.15 -7.20
N ASP A 71 5.94 -28.34 -8.23
CA ASP A 71 5.28 -28.49 -9.53
C ASP A 71 5.63 -29.86 -10.17
N GLU A 72 6.80 -30.45 -9.87
CA GLU A 72 7.17 -31.79 -10.35
C GLU A 72 6.30 -32.90 -9.72
N GLN A 73 5.88 -32.73 -8.45
CA GLN A 73 4.99 -33.68 -7.76
C GLN A 73 3.59 -33.68 -8.38
N LEU A 74 3.11 -32.51 -8.80
CA LEU A 74 1.85 -32.36 -9.54
C LEU A 74 1.95 -32.98 -10.93
N GLN A 75 3.07 -32.79 -11.63
CA GLN A 75 3.27 -33.34 -12.96
C GLN A 75 3.31 -34.87 -12.94
N ALA A 76 3.92 -35.48 -11.92
CA ALA A 76 3.99 -36.92 -11.74
C ALA A 76 2.63 -37.60 -11.41
N LEU A 77 1.61 -36.84 -11.03
CA LEU A 77 0.25 -37.35 -10.74
C LEU A 77 -0.67 -37.35 -11.97
N LEU A 78 -0.30 -36.63 -13.04
CA LEU A 78 -1.06 -36.54 -14.29
C LEU A 78 -0.59 -37.53 -15.36
N GLU A 79 0.58 -38.16 -15.17
CA GLU A 79 1.09 -39.30 -15.96
C GLU A 79 0.65 -40.64 -15.36
#